data_AF-A0A7S0CIP1-F1
#
_entry.id   AF-A0A7S0CIP1-F1
#
_cell.length_a   1.000
_cell.length_b   1.000
_cell.length_c   1.000
_cell.angle_alpha   90.00
_cell.angle_beta   90.00
_cell.angle_gamma   90.00
#
_symmetry.space_group_name_H-M   'P 1'
#
loop_
_entity.id
_entity.type
_entity.pdbx_description
1 polymer ?
#
loop_
_entity_poly.entity_id
_entity_poly.type
_entity_poly.pdbx_seq_one_letter_code
_entity_poly.pdbx_strand_id
1 'polypeptide(L)'
;KSIAVFFAIKGYFYLNGFGVKIDMKTGISLIERAVILNHAWSQNMLGFCYQKGQGVGKNILKARNLYKLAAMKGYCKAQYNLGELYLGSEEIRTNREEGLKWLIKAAQQGHFKARERLGWLD
;
A
#
# COMPACT_ATOMS: atom_id res chain seq x y z
N LYS A 1 -21.91 -7.48 -5.86
CA LYS A 1 -20.73 -7.08 -5.04
C LYS A 1 -19.53 -7.92 -5.52
N SER A 2 -18.41 -7.30 -5.90
CA SER A 2 -17.29 -8.01 -6.58
C SER A 2 -16.56 -8.98 -5.66
N ILE A 3 -16.22 -10.17 -6.17
CA ILE A 3 -15.45 -11.24 -5.50
C ILE A 3 -14.12 -10.71 -4.92
N ALA A 4 -13.52 -9.71 -5.58
CA ALA A 4 -12.28 -9.08 -5.10
C ALA A 4 -12.46 -8.39 -3.75
N VAL A 5 -13.58 -7.70 -3.53
CA VAL A 5 -13.89 -7.00 -2.28
C VAL A 5 -14.13 -8.02 -1.16
N PHE A 6 -14.78 -9.14 -1.46
CA PHE A 6 -14.96 -10.22 -0.49
C PHE A 6 -13.62 -10.76 0.03
N PHE A 7 -12.71 -11.12 -0.87
CA PHE A 7 -11.38 -11.59 -0.47
C PHE A 7 -10.61 -10.51 0.29
N ALA A 8 -10.71 -9.26 -0.14
CA ALA A 8 -10.01 -8.17 0.50
C ALA A 8 -10.46 -7.95 1.95
N ILE A 9 -11.78 -7.90 2.19
CA ILE A 9 -12.34 -7.69 3.54
C ILE A 9 -12.00 -8.89 4.44
N LYS A 10 -12.21 -10.12 3.95
CA LYS A 10 -11.91 -11.33 4.72
C LYS A 10 -10.42 -11.43 5.05
N GLY A 11 -9.56 -11.12 4.08
CA GLY A 11 -8.11 -11.05 4.29
C GLY A 11 -7.74 -10.03 5.38
N TYR A 12 -8.30 -8.82 5.29
CA TYR A 12 -8.10 -7.79 6.30
C TYR A 12 -8.54 -8.22 7.71
N PHE A 13 -9.66 -8.94 7.82
CA PHE A 13 -10.16 -9.45 9.10
C PHE A 13 -9.20 -10.45 9.73
N TYR A 14 -8.66 -11.40 8.96
CA TYR A 14 -7.65 -12.33 9.47
C TYR A 14 -6.33 -11.64 9.84
N LEU A 15 -5.93 -10.60 9.10
CA LEU A 15 -4.70 -9.87 9.41
C LEU A 15 -4.80 -9.05 10.71
N ASN A 16 -6.01 -8.61 11.09
CA ASN A 16 -6.22 -7.68 12.21
C ASN A 16 -7.08 -8.25 13.36
N GLY A 17 -7.62 -9.45 13.21
CA GLY A 17 -8.42 -10.11 14.25
C GLY A 17 -9.87 -9.63 14.36
N PHE A 18 -10.46 -9.10 13.29
CA PHE A 18 -11.85 -8.60 13.32
C PHE A 18 -12.85 -9.75 13.27
N GLY A 19 -13.39 -10.15 14.43
CA GLY A 19 -14.37 -11.22 14.55
C GLY A 19 -13.82 -12.63 14.23
N VAL A 20 -12.50 -12.74 14.04
CA VAL A 20 -11.78 -13.99 13.79
C VAL A 20 -10.45 -13.96 14.53
N LYS A 21 -9.88 -15.13 14.87
CA LYS A 21 -8.51 -15.20 15.38
C LYS A 21 -7.54 -14.71 14.31
N ILE A 22 -6.52 -13.94 14.71
CA ILE A 22 -5.46 -13.50 13.79
C ILE A 22 -4.82 -14.73 13.14
N ASP A 23 -4.78 -14.71 11.81
CA ASP A 23 -4.11 -15.71 10.98
C ASP A 23 -3.44 -14.98 9.82
N MET A 24 -2.16 -14.68 9.99
CA MET A 24 -1.38 -13.97 8.99
C MET A 24 -1.32 -14.72 7.66
N LYS A 25 -1.20 -16.06 7.69
CA LYS A 25 -1.04 -16.87 6.47
C LYS A 25 -2.33 -16.85 5.65
N THR A 26 -3.47 -17.10 6.30
CA THR A 26 -4.77 -17.04 5.63
C THR A 26 -5.08 -15.61 5.17
N GLY A 27 -4.78 -14.62 6.01
CA GLY A 27 -4.96 -13.20 5.69
C GLY A 27 -4.22 -12.78 4.42
N ILE A 28 -2.92 -13.06 4.35
CA ILE A 28 -2.08 -12.76 3.18
C ILE A 28 -2.60 -13.48 1.94
N SER A 29 -2.92 -14.77 2.02
CA SER A 29 -3.40 -15.54 0.87
C SER A 29 -4.70 -14.95 0.27
N LEU A 30 -5.61 -14.47 1.12
CA LEU A 30 -6.85 -13.82 0.67
C LEU A 30 -6.56 -12.45 0.05
N ILE A 31 -5.65 -11.66 0.63
CA ILE A 31 -5.22 -10.40 0.03
C ILE A 31 -4.56 -10.64 -1.34
N GLU A 32 -3.72 -11.66 -1.49
CA GLU A 32 -3.10 -12.03 -2.78
C GLU A 32 -4.16 -12.38 -3.84
N ARG A 33 -5.22 -13.12 -3.47
CA ARG A 33 -6.35 -13.38 -4.38
C ARG A 33 -7.04 -12.08 -4.82
N ALA A 34 -7.23 -11.13 -3.91
CA ALA A 34 -7.79 -9.83 -4.26
C ALA A 34 -6.85 -8.99 -5.14
N VAL A 35 -5.52 -9.12 -4.95
CA VAL A 35 -4.51 -8.50 -5.81
C VAL A 35 -4.53 -9.06 -7.23
N ILE A 36 -4.67 -10.39 -7.38
CA ILE A 36 -4.84 -11.05 -8.69
C ILE A 36 -6.08 -10.52 -9.42
N LEU A 37 -7.15 -10.23 -8.66
CA LEU A 37 -8.37 -9.59 -9.18
C LEU A 37 -8.23 -8.06 -9.35
N ASN A 38 -7.00 -7.55 -9.31
CA ASN A 38 -6.63 -6.16 -9.61
C ASN A 38 -7.26 -5.11 -8.67
N HIS A 39 -7.49 -5.48 -7.41
CA HIS A 39 -8.09 -4.62 -6.39
C HIS A 39 -7.07 -3.65 -5.78
N ALA A 40 -7.30 -2.34 -5.95
CA ALA A 40 -6.32 -1.30 -5.57
C ALA A 40 -6.03 -1.25 -4.06
N TRP A 41 -7.07 -1.39 -3.22
CA TRP A 41 -6.87 -1.43 -1.77
C TRP A 41 -6.01 -2.61 -1.33
N SER A 42 -6.23 -3.79 -1.93
CA SER A 42 -5.46 -4.99 -1.63
C SER A 42 -4.02 -4.90 -2.13
N GLN A 43 -3.80 -4.30 -3.30
CA GLN A 43 -2.45 -3.98 -3.79
C GLN A 43 -1.71 -3.09 -2.79
N ASN A 44 -2.34 -2.03 -2.31
CA ASN A 44 -1.77 -1.19 -1.26
C ASN A 44 -1.51 -1.98 0.04
N MET A 45 -2.46 -2.82 0.47
CA MET A 45 -2.33 -3.58 1.71
C MET A 45 -1.19 -4.59 1.66
N LEU A 46 -1.07 -5.35 0.57
CA LEU A 46 0.02 -6.28 0.38
C LEU A 46 1.37 -5.54 0.26
N GLY A 47 1.37 -4.37 -0.40
CA GLY A 47 2.53 -3.50 -0.45
C GLY A 47 3.01 -3.11 0.95
N PHE A 48 2.09 -2.74 1.84
CA PHE A 48 2.39 -2.44 3.24
C PHE A 48 2.91 -3.66 4.01
N CYS A 49 2.32 -4.83 3.79
CA CYS A 49 2.78 -6.08 4.40
C CYS A 49 4.24 -6.38 4.01
N TYR A 50 4.58 -6.26 2.72
CA TYR A 50 5.96 -6.41 2.25
C TYR A 50 6.90 -5.30 2.77
N GLN A 51 6.43 -4.07 2.91
CA GLN A 51 7.25 -2.98 3.45
C GLN A 51 7.63 -3.23 4.91
N LYS A 52 6.69 -3.74 5.71
CA LYS A 52 6.85 -3.96 7.15
C LYS A 52 7.28 -5.37 7.53
N GLY A 53 7.28 -6.32 6.59
CA GLY A 53 7.52 -7.74 6.88
C GLY A 53 6.39 -8.39 7.70
N GLN A 54 5.14 -7.92 7.53
CA GLN A 54 3.98 -8.44 8.27
C GLN A 54 3.34 -9.60 7.53
N GLY A 55 3.43 -10.81 8.09
CA GLY A 55 2.88 -12.04 7.49
C GLY A 55 3.59 -12.52 6.22
N VAL A 56 4.50 -11.71 5.66
CA VAL A 56 5.39 -12.02 4.54
C VAL A 56 6.80 -11.52 4.87
N GLY A 57 7.82 -12.10 4.25
CA GLY A 57 9.18 -11.57 4.37
C GLY A 57 9.28 -10.13 3.85
N LYS A 58 10.00 -9.26 4.56
CA LYS A 58 10.20 -7.87 4.14
C LYS A 58 10.80 -7.82 2.74
N ASN A 59 10.18 -7.05 1.84
CA ASN A 59 10.66 -6.86 0.48
C ASN A 59 10.21 -5.50 -0.08
N ILE A 60 11.10 -4.52 -0.02
CA ILE A 60 10.80 -3.14 -0.41
C ILE A 60 10.52 -3.00 -1.91
N LEU A 61 11.18 -3.79 -2.76
CA LEU A 61 10.93 -3.77 -4.22
C LEU A 61 9.52 -4.26 -4.57
N LYS A 62 9.06 -5.35 -3.94
CA LYS A 62 7.68 -5.84 -4.08
C LYS A 62 6.68 -4.81 -3.56
N ALA A 63 6.97 -4.20 -2.42
CA ALA A 63 6.14 -3.13 -1.85
C ALA A 63 5.97 -1.96 -2.83
N ARG A 64 7.07 -1.45 -3.40
CA ARG A 64 7.06 -0.38 -4.40
C ARG A 64 6.19 -0.74 -5.60
N ASN A 65 6.36 -1.92 -6.16
CA ASN A 65 5.62 -2.35 -7.35
C ASN A 65 4.11 -2.42 -7.07
N LEU A 66 3.73 -2.97 -5.91
CA LEU A 66 2.33 -3.05 -5.50
C LEU A 66 1.72 -1.67 -5.23
N TYR A 67 2.44 -0.78 -4.54
CA TYR A 67 2.00 0.60 -4.38
C TYR A 67 1.85 1.31 -5.72
N LYS A 68 2.79 1.13 -6.65
CA LYS A 68 2.71 1.72 -8.00
C LYS A 68 1.47 1.27 -8.75
N LEU A 69 1.14 -0.03 -8.72
CA LEU A 69 -0.09 -0.56 -9.33
C LEU A 69 -1.35 0.11 -8.75
N ALA A 70 -1.45 0.21 -7.42
CA ALA A 70 -2.58 0.86 -6.76
C ALA A 70 -2.62 2.38 -7.00
N ALA A 71 -1.47 3.04 -6.99
CA ALA A 71 -1.32 4.47 -7.19
C ALA A 71 -1.71 4.91 -8.61
N MET A 72 -1.37 4.10 -9.62
CA MET A 72 -1.77 4.31 -11.02
C MET A 72 -3.29 4.20 -11.22
N LYS A 73 -3.99 3.46 -10.35
CA LYS A 73 -5.46 3.40 -10.32
C LYS A 73 -6.10 4.57 -9.56
N GLY A 74 -5.31 5.55 -9.14
CA GLY A 74 -5.80 6.69 -8.36
C GLY A 74 -6.02 6.39 -6.88
N TYR A 75 -5.53 5.27 -6.34
CA TYR A 75 -5.72 4.97 -4.92
C TYR A 75 -4.86 5.89 -4.05
N CYS A 76 -5.50 6.93 -3.50
CA CYS A 76 -4.89 8.01 -2.73
C CYS A 76 -3.85 7.56 -1.69
N LYS A 77 -4.17 6.56 -0.86
CA LYS A 77 -3.24 6.06 0.17
C LYS A 77 -2.01 5.34 -0.42
N ALA A 78 -2.14 4.69 -1.58
CA ALA A 78 -0.98 4.10 -2.26
C ALA A 78 -0.07 5.16 -2.88
N GLN A 79 -0.63 6.26 -3.39
CA GLN A 79 0.18 7.37 -3.89
C GLN A 79 1.01 7.97 -2.76
N TYR A 80 0.41 8.20 -1.59
CA TYR A 80 1.16 8.63 -0.40
C TYR A 80 2.25 7.62 -0.02
N ASN A 81 1.91 6.34 0.12
CA ASN A 81 2.86 5.30 0.50
C ASN A 81 4.01 5.17 -0.49
N LEU A 82 3.74 5.27 -1.80
CA LEU A 82 4.76 5.24 -2.84
C LEU A 82 5.67 6.47 -2.77
N GLY A 83 5.09 7.65 -2.56
CA GLY A 83 5.83 8.90 -2.38
C GLY A 83 6.81 8.81 -1.22
N GLU A 84 6.32 8.41 -0.05
CA GLU A 84 7.16 8.21 1.14
C GLU A 84 8.24 7.14 0.93
N LEU A 85 7.90 6.05 0.22
CA LEU A 85 8.86 5.00 -0.06
C LEU A 85 10.02 5.52 -0.91
N TYR A 86 9.74 6.33 -1.94
CA TYR A 86 10.78 6.96 -2.77
C TYR A 86 11.64 7.99 -2.02
N LEU A 87 11.09 8.61 -0.97
CA LEU A 87 11.81 9.58 -0.15
C LEU A 87 12.65 8.94 0.96
N GLY A 88 12.26 7.75 1.44
CA GLY A 88 12.81 7.19 2.68
C GLY A 88 13.63 5.90 2.55
N SER A 89 13.63 5.19 1.42
CA SER A 89 14.33 3.90 1.33
C SER A 89 15.60 3.95 0.49
N GLU A 90 16.75 3.65 1.12
CA GLU A 90 18.04 3.45 0.46
C GLU A 90 17.98 2.32 -0.59
N GLU A 91 17.24 1.26 -0.28
CA GLU A 91 17.06 0.06 -1.13
C GLU A 91 16.40 0.35 -2.50
N ILE A 92 15.68 1.47 -2.64
CA ILE A 92 15.05 1.86 -3.92
C ILE A 92 15.90 2.85 -4.71
N ARG A 93 17.05 3.27 -4.18
CA ARG A 93 17.78 4.48 -4.60
C ARG A 93 16.82 5.66 -4.55
N THR A 94 16.84 6.38 -3.43
CA THR A 94 16.00 7.55 -3.18
C THR A 94 15.84 8.39 -4.44
N ASN A 95 14.58 8.62 -4.86
CA ASN A 95 14.26 9.47 -5.99
C ASN A 95 13.27 10.53 -5.51
N ARG A 96 13.84 11.68 -5.08
CA ARG A 96 13.07 12.77 -4.49
C ARG A 96 12.01 13.31 -5.45
N GLU A 97 12.37 13.49 -6.72
CA GLU A 97 11.46 14.01 -7.73
C GLU A 97 10.23 13.10 -7.91
N GLU A 98 10.45 11.80 -8.03
CA GLU A 98 9.37 10.83 -8.15
C GLU A 98 8.53 10.75 -6.87
N GLY A 99 9.18 10.81 -5.70
CA GLY A 99 8.51 10.86 -4.41
C GLY A 99 7.56 12.05 -4.27
N LEU A 100 8.04 13.24 -4.62
CA LEU A 100 7.25 14.47 -4.61
C LEU A 100 6.07 14.40 -5.59
N LYS A 101 6.27 13.88 -6.80
CA LYS A 101 5.17 13.69 -7.78
C LYS A 101 4.02 12.88 -7.20
N TRP A 102 4.31 11.79 -6.49
CA TRP A 102 3.28 10.94 -5.90
C TRP A 102 2.64 11.58 -4.65
N LEU A 103 3.41 12.27 -3.81
CA LEU A 103 2.87 13.03 -2.68
C LEU A 103 1.94 14.15 -3.13
N ILE A 104 2.30 14.91 -4.17
CA ILE A 104 1.45 15.97 -4.74
C ILE A 104 0.12 15.39 -5.21
N LYS A 105 0.12 14.26 -5.92
CA LYS A 105 -1.12 13.58 -6.36
C LYS A 105 -2.01 13.15 -5.19
N ALA A 106 -1.42 12.64 -4.10
CA ALA A 106 -2.16 12.27 -2.91
C ALA A 106 -2.72 13.51 -2.18
N ALA A 107 -1.92 14.58 -2.09
CA ALA A 107 -2.30 15.85 -1.49
C ALA A 107 -3.45 16.54 -2.24
N GLN A 108 -3.43 16.53 -3.57
CA GLN A 108 -4.52 17.02 -4.43
C GLN A 108 -5.84 16.27 -4.20
N GLN A 109 -5.77 14.99 -3.79
CA GLN A 109 -6.92 14.19 -3.38
C GLN A 109 -7.29 14.35 -1.89
N GLY A 110 -6.69 15.34 -1.21
CA GLY A 110 -6.99 15.67 0.19
C GLY A 110 -6.24 14.84 1.23
N HIS A 111 -5.28 13.99 0.86
CA HIS A 111 -4.53 13.17 1.82
C HIS A 111 -3.77 14.05 2.81
N PHE A 112 -4.23 14.09 4.06
CA PHE A 112 -3.71 14.98 5.09
C PHE A 112 -2.19 14.82 5.30
N LYS A 113 -1.72 13.59 5.51
CA LYS A 113 -0.29 13.32 5.71
C LYS A 113 0.58 13.66 4.49
N ALA A 114 0.00 13.66 3.29
CA ALA A 114 0.76 14.05 2.10
C ALA A 114 0.95 15.57 2.05
N ARG A 115 -0.10 16.33 2.38
CA ARG A 115 -0.03 17.80 2.50
C ARG A 115 0.95 18.22 3.59
N GLU A 116 0.84 17.63 4.77
CA GLU A 116 1.78 17.85 5.87
C GLU A 116 3.21 17.57 5.42
N ARG A 117 3.46 16.39 4.82
CA ARG A 117 4.79 16.01 4.36
C ARG A 117 5.38 16.98 3.34
N LEU A 118 4.58 17.49 2.40
CA LEU A 118 5.03 18.49 1.43
C LEU A 118 5.41 19.81 2.11
N GLY A 119 4.62 20.27 3.09
CA GLY A 119 4.94 21.48 3.85
C GLY A 119 6.21 21.40 4.70
N TRP A 120 6.68 20.19 5.07
CA TRP A 120 7.99 19.98 5.71
C TRP A 120 9.16 19.91 4.72
N LEU A 121 8.89 19.78 3.41
CA LEU A 121 9.90 19.60 2.36
C LEU A 121 10.16 20.87 1.54
N ASP A 122 9.33 21.90 1.73
CA ASP A 122 9.52 23.28 1.28
C ASP A 122 10.54 24.01 2.18
#